data_AF-A0A8T0WBI8-F1
#
_entry.id   AF-A0A8T0WBI8-F1
#
_cell.length_a   1.000
_cell.length_b   1.000
_cell.length_c   1.000
_cell.angle_alpha   90.00
_cell.angle_beta   90.00
_cell.angle_gamma   90.00
#
_symmetry.space_group_name_H-M   'P 1'
#
loop_
_entity.id
_entity.type
_entity.pdbx_description
1 polymer ?
#
loop_
_entity_poly.entity_id
_entity_poly.type
_entity_poly.pdbx_seq_one_letter_code
_entity_poly.pdbx_strand_id
1 'polypeptide(L)'
;MAGRGKAIGAGAAKKATSRSSKAGLQFPVGRIARFLKAGKYAERVGAGAPVYLAAVLEYLAAEVLELAGNAARDNKKTRIVPRHIQLAVRNDEELSPPRLWPATRTRSLTAPPLGWWCFLWMQRITCACVVVCSRLA
;
A
#
# COMPACT_ATOMS: atom_id res chain seq x y z
N MET A 1 13.67 13.21 -48.28
CA MET A 1 12.86 13.44 -47.06
C MET A 1 12.97 12.22 -46.16
N ALA A 2 13.89 12.26 -45.18
CA ALA A 2 14.14 11.14 -44.27
C ALA A 2 13.27 11.27 -43.00
N GLY A 3 12.17 10.54 -42.93
CA GLY A 3 11.40 10.35 -41.70
C GLY A 3 12.04 9.23 -40.88
N ARG A 4 12.90 9.59 -39.93
CA ARG A 4 13.53 8.63 -39.02
C ARG A 4 12.47 8.02 -38.12
N GLY A 5 12.04 6.81 -38.49
CA GLY A 5 11.12 5.99 -37.71
C GLY A 5 11.59 5.85 -36.27
N LYS A 6 10.61 5.95 -35.36
CA LYS A 6 10.73 5.71 -33.92
C LYS A 6 11.66 4.51 -33.68
N ALA A 7 12.76 4.74 -32.97
CA ALA A 7 13.80 3.76 -32.73
C ALA A 7 13.23 2.48 -32.08
N ILE A 8 12.90 1.50 -32.91
CA ILE A 8 12.83 0.08 -32.55
C ILE A 8 14.27 -0.42 -32.72
N GLY A 9 15.15 0.05 -31.85
CA GLY A 9 16.58 -0.22 -31.93
C GLY A 9 17.06 -0.69 -30.57
N ALA A 10 17.42 -1.97 -30.51
CA ALA A 10 18.15 -2.59 -29.42
C ALA A 10 19.54 -1.91 -29.27
N GLY A 11 19.57 -0.71 -28.69
CA GLY A 11 20.74 -0.12 -28.09
C GLY A 11 20.72 -0.45 -26.60
N ALA A 12 21.86 -0.90 -26.05
CA ALA A 12 22.05 -1.30 -24.65
C ALA A 12 21.04 -0.61 -23.70
N ALA A 13 19.98 -1.33 -23.36
CA ALA A 13 18.83 -0.75 -22.68
C ALA A 13 19.29 -0.21 -21.33
N LYS A 14 19.38 1.12 -21.20
CA LYS A 14 19.52 1.77 -19.89
C LYS A 14 18.47 1.15 -18.98
N LYS A 15 18.90 0.62 -17.83
CA LYS A 15 18.03 -0.08 -16.87
C LYS A 15 16.77 0.76 -16.67
N ALA A 16 15.62 0.26 -17.11
CA ALA A 16 14.39 1.02 -17.08
C ALA A 16 14.07 1.38 -15.63
N THR A 17 14.10 2.67 -15.30
CA THR A 17 13.78 3.14 -13.95
C THR A 17 12.30 2.96 -13.67
N SER A 18 11.98 2.34 -12.54
CA SER A 18 10.61 2.04 -12.18
C SER A 18 9.82 3.33 -11.95
N ARG A 19 8.50 3.32 -12.24
CA ARG A 19 7.64 4.48 -11.97
C ARG A 19 7.59 4.85 -10.48
N SER A 20 7.70 3.87 -9.59
CA SER A 20 7.83 4.09 -8.15
C SER A 20 9.10 4.87 -7.81
N SER A 21 10.25 4.42 -8.33
CA SER A 21 11.55 5.07 -8.11
C SER A 21 11.58 6.49 -8.69
N LYS A 22 10.90 6.74 -9.82
CA LYS A 22 10.77 8.10 -10.39
C LYS A 22 9.88 9.02 -9.55
N ALA A 23 8.89 8.47 -8.86
CA ALA A 23 7.97 9.20 -8.00
C ALA A 23 8.48 9.32 -6.55
N GLY A 24 9.59 8.67 -6.20
CA GLY A 24 10.11 8.64 -4.82
C GLY A 24 9.28 7.79 -3.85
N LEU A 25 8.39 6.93 -4.37
CA LEU A 25 7.47 6.12 -3.57
C LEU A 25 8.03 4.72 -3.31
N GLN A 26 7.88 4.20 -2.09
CA GLN A 26 8.14 2.79 -1.77
C GLN A 26 7.04 1.88 -2.36
N PHE A 27 5.81 2.39 -2.46
CA PHE A 27 4.69 1.60 -2.94
C PHE A 27 4.75 1.33 -4.46
N PRO A 28 4.31 0.15 -4.93
CA PRO A 28 4.47 -0.26 -6.32
C PRO A 28 3.41 0.38 -7.25
N VAL A 29 3.68 1.59 -7.73
CA VAL A 29 2.85 2.36 -8.70
C VAL A 29 2.48 1.53 -9.93
N GLY A 30 3.42 0.74 -10.45
CA GLY A 30 3.18 -0.10 -11.62
C GLY A 30 2.11 -1.18 -11.40
N ARG A 31 2.07 -1.74 -10.19
CA ARG A 31 1.08 -2.76 -9.80
C ARG A 31 -0.28 -2.12 -9.58
N ILE A 32 -0.32 -0.96 -8.92
CA ILE A 32 -1.55 -0.20 -8.68
C ILE A 32 -2.20 0.20 -10.01
N ALA A 33 -1.41 0.67 -10.98
CA ALA A 33 -1.90 0.96 -12.33
C ALA A 33 -2.57 -0.25 -13.01
N ARG A 34 -2.02 -1.45 -12.80
CA ARG A 34 -2.59 -2.68 -13.35
C ARG A 34 -3.90 -3.05 -12.65
N PHE A 35 -3.97 -2.90 -11.33
CA PHE A 35 -5.19 -3.15 -10.58
C PHE A 35 -6.31 -2.16 -10.91
N LEU A 36 -6.00 -0.87 -11.12
CA LEU A 36 -6.99 0.12 -11.55
C LEU A 36 -7.61 -0.23 -12.92
N LYS A 37 -6.79 -0.74 -13.86
CA LYS A 37 -7.29 -1.19 -15.17
C LYS A 37 -8.08 -2.50 -15.08
N ALA A 38 -7.61 -3.45 -14.28
CA ALA A 38 -8.28 -4.73 -14.08
C ALA A 38 -9.64 -4.57 -13.37
N GLY A 39 -9.74 -3.61 -12.44
CA GLY A 39 -10.97 -3.33 -11.70
C GLY A 39 -12.06 -2.62 -12.50
N LYS A 40 -11.79 -2.19 -13.75
CA LYS A 40 -12.77 -1.53 -14.64
C LYS A 40 -13.49 -0.33 -14.00
N TYR A 41 -12.82 0.42 -13.11
CA TYR A 41 -13.41 1.58 -12.43
C TYR A 41 -13.71 2.76 -13.38
N ALA A 42 -12.97 2.84 -14.50
CA ALA A 42 -13.18 3.82 -15.55
C ALA A 42 -12.69 3.24 -16.88
N GLU A 43 -13.23 3.77 -17.99
CA GLU A 43 -12.83 3.37 -19.35
C GLU A 43 -11.35 3.68 -19.62
N ARG A 44 -10.85 4.81 -19.10
CA ARG A 44 -9.45 5.25 -19.24
C ARG A 44 -8.90 5.64 -17.87
N VAL A 45 -7.72 5.13 -17.55
CA VAL A 45 -6.98 5.49 -16.33
C VAL A 45 -5.84 6.42 -16.72
N GLY A 46 -5.88 7.66 -16.22
CA GLY A 46 -4.84 8.66 -16.44
C GLY A 46 -3.48 8.22 -15.88
N ALA A 47 -2.38 8.73 -16.44
CA ALA A 47 -1.03 8.33 -16.04
C ALA A 47 -0.68 8.73 -14.59
N GLY A 48 -1.27 9.81 -14.07
CA GLY A 48 -1.08 10.31 -12.71
C GLY A 48 -1.93 9.61 -11.64
N ALA A 49 -3.08 9.02 -12.01
CA ALA A 49 -3.98 8.34 -11.08
C ALA A 49 -3.29 7.25 -10.22
N PRO A 50 -2.49 6.32 -10.78
CA PRO A 50 -1.79 5.33 -9.98
C PRO A 50 -0.66 5.89 -9.12
N VAL A 51 -0.11 7.05 -9.46
CA VAL A 51 0.93 7.72 -8.65
C VAL A 51 0.27 8.35 -7.43
N TYR A 52 -0.82 9.09 -7.64
CA TYR A 52 -1.58 9.71 -6.56
C TYR A 52 -2.10 8.67 -5.56
N LEU A 53 -2.74 7.60 -6.06
CA LEU A 53 -3.24 6.53 -5.19
C LEU A 53 -2.10 5.82 -4.44
N ALA A 54 -0.95 5.61 -5.07
CA ALA A 54 0.21 5.02 -4.39
C ALA A 54 0.72 5.92 -3.25
N ALA A 55 0.78 7.24 -3.47
CA ALA A 55 1.21 8.19 -2.46
C ALA A 55 0.26 8.22 -1.26
N VAL A 56 -1.07 8.24 -1.50
CA VAL A 56 -2.06 8.22 -0.43
C VAL A 56 -1.99 6.93 0.38
N LEU A 57 -1.86 5.77 -0.28
CA LEU A 57 -1.73 4.49 0.41
C LEU A 57 -0.43 4.38 1.21
N GLU A 58 0.67 4.95 0.70
CA GLU A 58 1.95 5.00 1.41
C GLU A 58 1.88 5.90 2.64
N TYR A 59 1.25 7.06 2.51
CA TYR A 59 1.00 7.99 3.62
C TYR A 59 0.18 7.33 4.74
N LEU A 60 -0.98 6.75 4.41
CA LEU A 60 -1.83 6.09 5.41
C LEU A 60 -1.13 4.90 6.08
N ALA A 61 -0.32 4.14 5.33
CA ALA A 61 0.45 3.04 5.91
C ALA A 61 1.53 3.54 6.87
N ALA A 62 2.20 4.65 6.54
CA ALA A 62 3.19 5.28 7.41
C ALA A 62 2.55 5.76 8.72
N GLU A 63 1.42 6.46 8.64
CA GLU A 63 0.68 6.98 9.79
C GLU A 63 0.32 5.87 10.79
N VAL A 64 -0.30 4.79 10.29
CA VAL A 64 -0.69 3.64 11.13
C VAL A 64 0.53 2.94 11.74
N LEU A 65 1.63 2.83 10.98
CA LEU A 65 2.86 2.19 11.47
C LEU A 65 3.57 3.06 12.52
N GLU A 66 3.51 4.38 12.41
CA GLU A 66 4.07 5.31 13.37
C GLU A 66 3.33 5.22 14.72
N LEU A 67 2.00 5.32 14.69
CA LEU A 67 1.17 5.16 15.88
C LEU A 67 1.30 3.77 16.51
N ALA A 68 1.31 2.70 15.69
CA ALA A 68 1.51 1.33 16.18
C ALA A 68 2.94 1.11 16.72
N GLY A 69 3.94 1.80 16.16
CA GLY A 69 5.32 1.80 16.63
C GLY A 69 5.46 2.47 17.99
N ASN A 70 4.79 3.61 18.19
CA ASN A 70 4.73 4.30 19.48
C ASN A 70 4.07 3.42 20.54
N ALA A 71 2.90 2.85 20.22
CA ALA A 71 2.23 1.90 21.11
C ALA A 71 3.10 0.65 21.42
N ALA A 72 3.94 0.19 20.50
CA ALA A 72 4.87 -0.90 20.76
C ALA A 72 5.99 -0.50 21.73
N ARG A 73 6.55 0.71 21.56
CA ARG A 73 7.59 1.29 22.43
C ARG A 73 7.08 1.52 23.84
N ASP A 74 5.85 2.01 24.00
CA ASP A 74 5.20 2.19 25.30
C ASP A 74 5.03 0.85 26.04
N ASN A 75 4.72 -0.21 25.28
CA ASN A 75 4.65 -1.57 25.79
C ASN A 75 6.03 -2.25 25.93
N LYS A 76 7.14 -1.50 25.75
CA LYS A 76 8.53 -1.97 25.82
C LYS A 76 8.84 -3.14 24.88
N LYS A 77 8.17 -3.18 23.72
CA LYS A 77 8.34 -4.22 22.71
C LYS A 77 8.97 -3.64 21.45
N THR A 78 9.93 -4.37 20.90
CA THR A 78 10.60 -4.01 19.63
C THR A 78 9.83 -4.45 18.38
N ARG A 79 8.84 -5.35 18.55
CA ARG A 79 8.02 -5.87 17.45
C ARG A 79 6.59 -5.34 17.55
N ILE A 80 6.07 -4.85 16.43
CA ILE A 80 4.66 -4.48 16.30
C ILE A 80 3.82 -5.77 16.27
N VAL A 81 2.82 -5.83 17.15
CA VAL A 81 1.88 -6.96 17.31
C VAL A 81 0.48 -6.43 16.96
N PRO A 82 -0.48 -7.24 16.49
CA PRO A 82 -1.83 -6.74 16.16
C PRO A 82 -2.50 -5.89 17.26
N ARG A 83 -2.18 -6.13 18.54
CA ARG A 83 -2.64 -5.31 19.67
C ARG A 83 -2.18 -3.85 19.59
N HIS A 84 -0.96 -3.57 19.14
CA HIS A 84 -0.45 -2.20 19.03
C HIS A 84 -1.16 -1.43 17.93
N ILE A 85 -1.51 -2.11 16.82
CA ILE A 85 -2.32 -1.53 15.74
C ILE A 85 -3.74 -1.23 16.25
N GLN A 86 -4.33 -2.15 17.02
CA GLN A 86 -5.65 -1.92 17.60
C GLN A 86 -5.67 -0.74 18.59
N LEU A 87 -4.61 -0.56 19.38
CA LEU A 87 -4.47 0.59 20.28
C LEU A 87 -4.30 1.89 19.47
N ALA A 88 -3.45 1.89 18.44
CA ALA A 88 -3.26 3.02 17.55
C ALA A 88 -4.58 3.49 16.91
N VAL A 89 -5.35 2.58 16.32
CA VAL A 89 -6.63 2.91 15.64
C VAL A 89 -7.72 3.36 16.62
N ARG A 90 -7.70 2.89 17.86
CA ARG A 90 -8.72 3.26 18.86
C ARG A 90 -8.43 4.58 19.56
N ASN A 91 -7.17 4.94 19.68
CA ASN A 91 -6.73 6.13 20.39
C ASN A 91 -6.58 7.35 19.48
N ASP A 92 -6.60 7.15 18.17
CA ASP A 92 -6.51 8.23 17.19
C ASP A 92 -7.91 8.63 16.70
N GLU A 93 -8.25 9.92 16.83
CA GLU A 93 -9.58 10.43 16.49
C GLU A 93 -9.85 10.37 14.98
N GLU A 94 -8.80 10.47 14.15
CA GLU A 94 -8.90 10.46 12.69
C GLU A 94 -9.03 9.04 12.11
N LEU A 95 -8.42 8.05 12.76
CA LEU A 95 -8.51 6.63 12.39
C LEU A 95 -9.66 5.91 13.11
N SER A 96 -10.23 6.49 14.16
CA SER A 96 -11.38 5.92 14.84
C SER A 96 -12.56 5.90 13.86
N PRO A 97 -13.10 4.70 13.50
CA PRO A 97 -14.26 4.66 12.63
C PRO A 97 -15.41 5.37 13.37
N PRO A 98 -16.14 6.28 12.70
CA PRO A 98 -17.28 6.93 13.32
C PRO A 98 -18.21 5.85 13.86
N ARG A 99 -18.77 6.08 15.05
CA ARG A 99 -19.66 5.15 15.77
C ARG A 99 -20.87 4.67 14.94
N LEU A 100 -21.10 5.29 13.78
CA LEU A 100 -22.12 4.98 12.78
C LEU A 100 -21.69 3.89 11.77
N TRP A 101 -20.43 3.44 11.73
CA TRP A 101 -20.07 2.28 10.93
C TRP A 101 -20.60 1.02 11.61
N PRO A 102 -21.62 0.34 11.06
CA PRO A 102 -22.09 -0.88 11.67
C PRO A 102 -20.97 -1.89 11.48
N ALA A 103 -20.29 -2.25 12.56
CA ALA A 103 -19.60 -3.53 12.65
C ALA A 103 -20.66 -4.60 12.38
N THR A 104 -20.81 -4.99 11.11
CA THR A 104 -21.74 -6.01 10.68
C THR A 104 -21.24 -7.32 11.28
N ARG A 105 -21.82 -7.61 12.45
CA ARG A 105 -21.93 -8.90 13.07
C ARG A 105 -22.13 -9.93 11.96
N THR A 106 -21.08 -10.69 11.67
CA THR A 106 -21.14 -11.83 10.76
C THR A 106 -22.11 -12.85 11.34
N ARG A 107 -23.38 -12.78 10.92
CA ARG A 107 -24.28 -13.91 11.00
C ARG A 107 -24.84 -14.14 9.60
N SER A 108 -24.49 -15.33 9.11
CA SER A 108 -25.05 -16.06 7.96
C SER A 108 -24.80 -15.53 6.54
N LEU A 109 -24.10 -16.41 5.81
CA LEU A 109 -24.28 -16.81 4.40
C LEU A 109 -23.44 -16.09 3.33
N THR A 110 -22.44 -16.85 2.87
CA THR A 110 -21.83 -16.85 1.53
C THR A 110 -21.31 -15.51 1.01
N ALA A 111 -20.14 -15.09 1.50
CA ALA A 111 -19.26 -14.18 0.79
C ALA A 111 -17.85 -14.80 0.72
N PRO A 112 -17.15 -14.77 -0.44
CA PRO A 112 -15.78 -15.25 -0.55
C PRO A 112 -14.89 -14.42 0.39
N PRO A 113 -13.86 -15.03 1.02
CA PRO A 113 -13.26 -14.45 2.21
C PRO A 113 -12.39 -13.24 1.84
N LEU A 114 -12.96 -12.03 1.95
CA LEU A 114 -12.22 -10.77 1.96
C LEU A 114 -11.21 -10.69 3.13
N GLY A 115 -11.24 -11.66 4.05
CA GLY A 115 -10.24 -11.83 5.11
C GLY A 115 -8.87 -12.30 4.62
N TRP A 116 -8.77 -12.97 3.45
CA TRP A 116 -7.46 -13.39 2.93
C TRP A 116 -6.62 -12.22 2.46
N TRP A 117 -7.24 -11.14 1.97
CA TRP A 117 -6.51 -9.95 1.57
C TRP A 117 -5.99 -9.18 2.78
N CYS A 118 -6.76 -9.07 3.87
CA CYS A 118 -6.26 -8.46 5.09
C CYS A 118 -5.14 -9.30 5.73
N PHE A 119 -5.27 -10.64 5.74
CA PHE A 119 -4.22 -11.53 6.24
C PHE A 119 -2.97 -11.56 5.35
N LEU A 120 -3.09 -11.66 4.01
CA LEU A 120 -1.93 -11.56 3.11
C LEU A 120 -1.33 -10.15 3.09
N TRP A 121 -2.13 -9.11 3.29
CA TRP A 121 -1.64 -7.73 3.40
C TRP A 121 -0.91 -7.55 4.73
N MET A 122 -1.41 -8.07 5.85
CA MET A 122 -0.68 -8.15 7.12
C MET A 122 0.59 -9.02 6.99
N GLN A 123 0.55 -10.16 6.31
CA GLN A 123 1.73 -11.04 6.13
C GLN A 123 2.79 -10.35 5.24
N ARG A 124 2.37 -9.64 4.19
CA ARG A 124 3.28 -8.90 3.29
C ARG A 124 3.78 -7.59 3.90
N ILE A 125 3.00 -6.92 4.73
CA ILE A 125 3.48 -5.77 5.52
C ILE A 125 4.46 -6.21 6.57
N THR A 126 4.23 -7.35 7.24
CA THR A 126 5.21 -7.89 8.21
C THR A 126 6.53 -8.23 7.51
N CYS A 127 6.48 -8.82 6.30
CA CYS A 127 7.69 -9.05 5.50
C CYS A 127 8.33 -7.76 4.93
N ALA A 128 7.53 -6.76 4.56
CA ALA A 128 8.04 -5.47 4.08
C ALA A 128 8.66 -4.64 5.22
N CYS A 129 8.11 -4.71 6.44
CA CYS A 129 8.70 -4.12 7.65
C CYS A 129 10.07 -4.70 7.94
N VAL A 130 10.30 -6.01 7.76
CA VAL A 130 11.64 -6.59 7.90
C VAL A 130 12.58 -6.04 6.83
N VAL A 131 12.15 -5.95 5.57
CA VAL A 131 13.00 -5.46 4.45
C VAL A 131 13.30 -3.95 4.53
N VAL A 132 12.35 -3.13 4.98
CA VAL A 132 12.53 -1.69 5.19
C VAL A 132 13.41 -1.43 6.42
N CYS A 133 13.25 -2.22 7.49
CA CYS A 133 14.09 -2.12 8.68
C CYS A 133 15.54 -2.61 8.41
N SER A 134 15.76 -3.53 7.46
CA SER A 134 17.10 -3.95 7.01
C SER A 134 17.80 -3.00 6.03
N ARG A 135 17.15 -1.92 5.58
CA ARG A 135 17.78 -0.90 4.71
C ARG A 135 18.05 0.43 5.41
N LEU A 136 17.70 0.52 6.69
CA LEU A 136 17.90 1.68 7.56
C LEU A 136 18.88 1.41 8.71
N ALA A 137 19.58 0.26 8.67
CA ALA A 137 20.71 -0.09 9.54
C ALA A 137 21.98 -0.18 8.72
#